data_AF-A0A535VU04-F1
#
_entry.id   AF-A0A535VU04-F1
#
_cell.length_a   1.000
_cell.length_b   1.000
_cell.length_c   1.000
_cell.angle_alpha   90.00
_cell.angle_beta   90.00
_cell.angle_gamma   90.00
#
_symmetry.space_group_name_H-M   'P 1'
#
loop_
_entity.id
_entity.type
_entity.pdbx_description
1 polymer ?
#
loop_
_entity_poly.entity_id
_entity_poly.type
_entity_poly.pdbx_seq_one_letter_code
_entity_poly.pdbx_strand_id
1 'polypeptide(L)'
;MVGDGRCLPGSVSGSNLQVTSYHLPSADQPKRRSSPREIERMSAIQELQSAITAVAEKAGQSVVGIGSRQRGSGVVIADGKVLTNAHNIRGDEVTVTFSDGRSTRGQVSGVDWDGDLAVISVDT
;
A
#
# COMPACT_ATOMS: atom_id res chain seq x y z
N MET A 1 -63.41 5.76 -7.58
CA MET A 1 -64.46 4.72 -7.44
C MET A 1 -64.08 3.80 -6.29
N VAL A 2 -65.06 3.09 -5.73
CA VAL A 2 -64.97 2.23 -4.53
C VAL A 2 -65.11 0.76 -4.94
N GLY A 3 -64.66 -0.19 -4.10
CA GLY A 3 -64.85 -1.64 -4.23
C GLY A 3 -63.51 -2.38 -4.28
N ASP A 4 -62.93 -2.89 -3.19
CA ASP A 4 -63.43 -3.83 -2.16
C ASP A 4 -63.58 -5.28 -2.68
N GLY A 5 -62.88 -6.21 -2.03
CA GLY A 5 -62.58 -7.54 -2.56
C GLY A 5 -62.02 -8.48 -1.50
N ARG A 6 -62.78 -8.67 -0.42
CA ARG A 6 -62.44 -9.57 0.69
C ARG A 6 -62.68 -11.03 0.32
N CYS A 7 -61.67 -11.89 0.54
CA CYS A 7 -61.86 -13.33 0.71
C CYS A 7 -61.37 -13.73 2.11
N LEU A 8 -62.20 -14.45 2.86
CA LEU A 8 -61.97 -14.86 4.24
C LEU A 8 -61.32 -16.26 4.30
N PRO A 9 -60.55 -16.59 5.35
CA PRO A 9 -59.92 -17.90 5.49
C PRO A 9 -60.92 -18.97 5.94
N GLY A 10 -60.84 -20.16 5.33
CA GLY A 10 -61.60 -21.35 5.72
C GLY A 10 -60.92 -22.20 6.82
N SER A 11 -61.67 -23.16 7.34
CA SER A 11 -61.32 -24.06 8.47
C SER A 11 -61.62 -25.54 8.09
N VAL A 12 -61.43 -26.59 8.91
CA VAL A 12 -61.18 -26.68 10.35
C VAL A 12 -60.43 -27.99 10.73
N SER A 13 -59.65 -27.96 11.81
CA SER A 13 -59.21 -29.13 12.62
C SER A 13 -58.23 -30.16 12.01
N GLY A 14 -57.25 -30.59 12.82
CA GLY A 14 -56.29 -31.63 12.44
C GLY A 14 -55.13 -31.88 13.43
N SER A 15 -55.45 -32.12 14.71
CA SER A 15 -54.53 -32.73 15.70
C SER A 15 -54.02 -34.11 15.22
N ASN A 16 -52.87 -34.69 15.61
CA ASN A 16 -51.80 -34.37 16.55
C ASN A 16 -50.60 -35.26 16.17
N LEU A 17 -49.34 -34.79 16.30
CA LEU A 17 -48.16 -35.65 16.54
C LEU A 17 -46.94 -34.79 16.92
N GLN A 18 -46.71 -34.64 18.22
CA GLN A 18 -45.39 -34.31 18.78
C GLN A 18 -44.68 -35.60 19.18
N VAL A 19 -43.34 -35.52 19.33
CA VAL A 19 -42.32 -36.51 19.74
C VAL A 19 -41.29 -36.67 18.61
N THR A 20 -39.97 -36.50 18.81
CA THR A 20 -39.19 -35.98 19.94
C THR A 20 -37.85 -35.41 19.43
N SER A 21 -37.21 -34.57 20.23
CA SER A 21 -35.90 -33.93 20.00
C SER A 21 -34.83 -34.80 19.36
N TYR A 22 -34.05 -34.21 18.43
CA TYR A 22 -32.59 -34.09 18.57
C TYR A 22 -32.11 -32.77 17.99
N HIS A 23 -31.61 -31.86 18.84
CA HIS A 23 -30.77 -30.76 18.39
C HIS A 23 -29.38 -31.32 18.11
N LEU A 24 -29.13 -31.67 16.85
CA LEU A 24 -27.78 -31.97 16.38
C LEU A 24 -27.06 -30.64 16.09
N PRO A 25 -25.99 -30.29 16.83
CA PRO A 25 -25.09 -29.26 16.35
C PRO A 25 -24.43 -29.79 15.08
N SER A 26 -24.81 -29.23 13.92
CA SER A 26 -24.16 -29.59 12.65
C SER A 26 -22.67 -29.30 12.77
N ALA A 27 -21.86 -30.32 12.45
CA ALA A 27 -20.50 -30.42 12.93
C ALA A 27 -19.62 -29.22 12.54
N ASP A 28 -18.73 -28.89 13.47
CA ASP A 28 -17.46 -28.20 13.27
C ASP A 28 -16.92 -28.44 11.84
N GLN A 29 -17.10 -27.44 10.96
CA GLN A 29 -16.46 -27.49 9.65
C GLN A 29 -14.95 -27.50 9.90
N PRO A 30 -14.20 -28.54 9.49
CA PRO A 30 -12.79 -28.64 9.81
C PRO A 30 -12.08 -27.46 9.15
N LYS A 31 -11.77 -26.45 9.98
CA LYS A 31 -11.13 -25.19 9.61
C LYS A 31 -9.90 -25.54 8.79
N ARG A 32 -9.99 -25.37 7.46
CA ARG A 32 -9.11 -26.00 6.45
C ARG A 32 -7.67 -25.78 6.86
N ARG A 33 -7.05 -26.80 7.48
CA ARG A 33 -5.69 -26.68 8.01
C ARG A 33 -4.80 -26.45 6.81
N SER A 34 -4.20 -25.26 6.74
CA SER A 34 -3.24 -24.91 5.71
C SER A 34 -2.20 -26.01 5.65
N SER A 35 -1.98 -26.55 4.45
CA SER A 35 -1.01 -27.65 4.32
C SER A 35 0.38 -27.18 4.78
N PRO A 36 1.30 -28.06 5.19
CA PRO A 36 2.65 -27.64 5.59
C PRO A 36 3.35 -26.76 4.54
N ARG A 37 3.14 -27.03 3.24
CA ARG A 37 3.61 -26.22 2.11
C ARG A 37 2.93 -24.85 1.96
N GLU A 38 1.72 -24.71 2.47
CA GLU A 38 0.95 -23.46 2.47
C GLU A 38 1.41 -22.54 3.62
N ILE A 39 1.69 -23.13 4.79
CA ILE A 39 2.33 -22.43 5.92
C ILE A 39 3.74 -21.96 5.54
N GLU A 40 4.54 -22.84 4.91
CA GLU A 40 5.88 -22.52 4.38
C GLU A 40 5.84 -21.36 3.37
N ARG A 41 4.89 -21.36 2.41
CA ARG A 41 4.68 -20.24 1.49
C ARG A 41 4.26 -18.95 2.18
N MET A 42 3.40 -19.02 3.20
CA MET A 42 2.99 -17.84 3.98
C MET A 42 4.19 -17.25 4.73
N SER A 43 5.03 -18.09 5.36
CA SER A 43 6.28 -17.66 6.01
C SER A 43 7.22 -16.97 5.04
N ALA A 44 7.53 -17.62 3.90
CA ALA A 44 8.42 -17.06 2.88
C ALA A 44 7.93 -15.71 2.32
N ILE A 45 6.61 -15.52 2.17
CA ILE A 45 6.01 -14.24 1.77
C ILE A 45 6.17 -13.19 2.88
N GLN A 46 5.90 -13.52 4.15
CA GLN A 46 6.05 -12.59 5.28
C GLN A 46 7.52 -12.19 5.51
N GLU A 47 8.45 -13.12 5.35
CA GLU A 47 9.90 -12.87 5.41
C GLU A 47 10.33 -11.89 4.31
N LEU A 48 9.89 -12.14 3.06
CA LEU A 48 10.18 -11.25 1.92
C LEU A 48 9.55 -9.85 2.10
N GLN A 49 8.30 -9.77 2.58
CA GLN A 49 7.65 -8.50 2.90
C GLN A 49 8.43 -7.73 3.96
N SER A 50 8.86 -8.39 5.04
CA SER A 50 9.63 -7.77 6.12
C SER A 50 10.99 -7.25 5.63
N ALA A 51 11.67 -8.03 4.77
CA ALA A 51 12.92 -7.61 4.14
C ALA A 51 12.74 -6.39 3.23
N ILE A 52 11.68 -6.36 2.42
CA ILE A 52 11.36 -5.22 1.54
C ILE A 52 11.08 -3.96 2.37
N THR A 53 10.25 -4.06 3.42
CA THR A 53 9.95 -2.91 4.31
C THR A 53 11.21 -2.35 4.95
N ALA A 54 12.07 -3.21 5.52
CA ALA A 54 13.31 -2.76 6.16
C ALA A 54 14.27 -2.06 5.18
N VAL A 55 14.35 -2.54 3.93
CA VAL A 55 15.13 -1.87 2.88
C VAL A 55 14.50 -0.55 2.45
N ALA A 56 13.17 -0.50 2.31
CA ALA A 56 12.45 0.71 1.91
C ALA A 56 12.55 1.83 2.97
N GLU A 57 12.39 1.50 4.25
CA GLU A 57 12.55 2.44 5.37
C GLU A 57 13.99 3.00 5.42
N LYS A 58 15.00 2.15 5.25
CA LYS A 58 16.40 2.58 5.28
C LYS A 58 16.79 3.40 4.05
N ALA A 59 16.38 3.00 2.85
CA ALA A 59 16.72 3.70 1.61
C ALA A 59 15.93 5.00 1.45
N GLY A 60 14.66 5.03 1.89
CA GLY A 60 13.78 6.19 1.76
C GLY A 60 14.29 7.45 2.47
N GLN A 61 15.10 7.29 3.52
CA GLN A 61 15.76 8.41 4.22
C GLN A 61 16.76 9.18 3.35
N SER A 62 17.36 8.53 2.35
CA SER A 62 18.33 9.16 1.44
C SER A 62 17.73 9.57 0.09
N VAL A 63 16.47 9.19 -0.20
CA VAL A 63 15.80 9.54 -1.45
C VAL A 63 15.12 10.89 -1.32
N VAL A 64 15.33 11.75 -2.31
CA VAL A 64 14.71 13.08 -2.40
C VAL A 64 13.92 13.23 -3.70
N GLY A 65 12.87 14.05 -3.67
CA GLY A 65 12.15 14.51 -4.84
C GLY A 65 12.81 15.74 -5.48
N ILE A 66 12.76 15.84 -6.81
CA ILE A 66 13.45 16.88 -7.59
C ILE A 66 12.44 17.73 -8.39
N GLY A 67 12.54 19.04 -8.20
CA GLY A 67 11.75 20.08 -8.86
C GLY A 67 10.40 20.37 -8.20
N SER A 68 9.86 21.56 -8.44
CA SER A 68 8.65 22.12 -7.80
C SER A 68 7.32 21.35 -8.00
N ARG A 69 7.36 20.21 -8.71
CA ARG A 69 6.24 19.28 -8.95
C ARG A 69 6.67 17.81 -8.90
N GLN A 70 7.82 17.50 -8.29
CA GLN A 70 8.45 16.17 -8.29
C GLN A 70 8.54 15.57 -9.70
N ARG A 71 9.37 16.19 -10.55
CA ARG A 71 9.59 15.75 -11.94
C ARG A 71 10.56 14.59 -12.06
N GLY A 72 11.37 14.36 -11.04
CA GLY A 72 12.28 13.23 -10.91
C GLY A 72 12.66 13.01 -9.46
N SER A 73 13.63 12.12 -9.24
CA SER A 73 14.16 11.80 -7.92
C SER A 73 15.68 12.03 -7.89
N GLY A 74 16.22 12.13 -6.67
CA GLY A 74 17.65 12.14 -6.42
C GLY A 74 17.99 11.34 -5.17
N VAL A 75 19.28 11.20 -4.88
CA VAL A 75 19.80 10.51 -3.70
C VAL A 75 20.83 11.40 -3.01
N VAL A 76 20.74 11.52 -1.68
CA VAL A 76 21.78 12.15 -0.85
C VAL A 76 23.02 11.25 -0.88
N ILE A 77 24.12 11.74 -1.45
CA ILE A 77 25.37 10.97 -1.62
C ILE A 77 26.46 11.38 -0.63
N ALA A 78 26.35 12.57 -0.05
CA ALA A 78 27.19 13.09 1.02
C ALA A 78 26.45 14.22 1.74
N ASP A 79 26.98 14.68 2.87
CA ASP A 79 26.50 15.89 3.52
C ASP A 79 26.49 17.07 2.55
N GLY A 80 25.36 17.76 2.50
CA GLY A 80 25.12 18.87 1.59
C GLY A 80 25.15 18.53 0.09
N LYS A 81 24.97 17.27 -0.32
CA LYS A 81 25.10 16.82 -1.74
C LYS A 81 24.04 15.81 -2.16
N VAL A 82 23.31 16.13 -3.23
CA VAL A 82 22.33 15.25 -3.89
C VAL A 82 22.78 14.94 -5.32
N LEU A 83 22.72 13.67 -5.71
CA LEU A 83 22.87 13.20 -7.09
C LEU A 83 21.49 13.02 -7.74
N THR A 84 21.35 13.43 -8.99
CA THR A 84 20.15 13.19 -9.82
C THR A 84 20.53 13.09 -11.30
N ASN A 85 19.57 12.81 -12.18
CA ASN A 85 19.81 12.80 -13.62
C ASN A 85 19.94 14.23 -14.16
N ALA A 86 20.82 14.45 -15.14
CA ALA A 86 21.04 15.77 -15.74
C ALA A 86 19.76 16.32 -16.41
N HIS A 87 18.94 15.48 -17.03
CA HIS A 87 17.67 15.91 -17.63
C HIS A 87 16.61 16.45 -16.65
N ASN A 88 16.81 16.30 -15.33
CA ASN A 88 15.95 16.92 -14.33
C ASN A 88 16.25 18.42 -14.13
N ILE A 89 17.44 18.87 -14.55
CA ILE A 89 17.92 20.25 -14.39
C ILE A 89 17.28 21.17 -15.44
N ARG A 90 16.89 22.38 -15.02
CA ARG A 90 16.25 23.40 -15.91
C ARG A 90 16.80 24.81 -15.73
N GLY A 91 17.96 24.92 -15.09
CA GLY A 91 18.60 26.15 -14.65
C GLY A 91 19.51 25.84 -13.47
N ASP A 92 20.17 26.86 -12.95
CA ASP A 92 21.23 26.69 -11.94
C ASP A 92 20.70 26.30 -10.55
N GLU A 93 19.42 26.54 -10.30
CA GLU A 93 18.75 26.30 -9.01
C GLU A 93 17.63 25.26 -9.12
N VAL A 94 17.57 24.33 -8.16
CA VAL A 94 16.65 23.19 -8.16
C VAL A 94 15.97 23.06 -6.80
N THR A 95 14.64 22.90 -6.80
CA THR A 95 13.91 22.52 -5.57
C THR A 95 14.18 21.06 -5.23
N VAL A 96 14.61 20.79 -4.01
CA VAL A 96 14.81 19.44 -3.46
C VAL A 96 13.80 19.24 -2.31
N THR A 97 13.08 18.13 -2.33
CA THR A 97 12.11 17.76 -1.29
C THR A 97 12.56 16.48 -0.58
N PHE A 98 12.66 16.54 0.73
CA PHE A 98 13.15 15.47 1.59
C PHE A 98 12.00 14.58 2.09
N SER A 99 12.33 13.40 2.62
CA SER A 99 11.37 12.42 3.11
C SER A 99 10.55 12.88 4.33
N ASP A 100 11.02 13.90 5.04
CA ASP A 100 10.30 14.61 6.12
C ASP A 100 9.26 15.63 5.59
N GLY A 101 9.19 15.85 4.27
CA GLY A 101 8.36 16.85 3.61
C GLY A 101 8.98 18.25 3.50
N ARG A 102 10.15 18.49 4.12
CA ARG A 102 10.90 19.74 3.96
C ARG A 102 11.27 19.94 2.50
N SER A 103 11.16 21.16 2.00
CA SER A 103 11.60 21.53 0.67
C SER A 103 12.50 22.76 0.74
N THR A 104 13.65 22.69 0.08
CA THR A 104 14.62 23.79 0.00
C THR A 104 15.16 23.89 -1.43
N ARG A 105 15.93 24.94 -1.72
CA ARG A 105 16.57 25.16 -3.02
C ARG A 105 18.05 24.82 -2.93
N GLY A 106 18.52 24.00 -3.85
CA GLY A 106 19.94 23.69 -4.03
C GLY A 106 20.48 24.28 -5.32
N GLN A 107 21.79 24.51 -5.37
CA GLN A 107 22.50 24.99 -6.55
C GLN A 107 23.21 23.84 -7.26
N VAL A 108 23.08 23.79 -8.59
CA VAL A 108 23.77 22.83 -9.45
C VAL A 108 25.28 23.08 -9.34
N SER A 109 26.01 22.07 -8.88
CA SER A 109 27.44 22.13 -8.58
C SER A 109 28.29 21.47 -9.66
N GLY A 110 27.68 20.65 -10.51
CA GLY A 110 28.32 20.00 -11.65
C GLY A 110 27.28 19.19 -12.43
N VAL A 111 27.48 19.09 -13.75
CA VAL A 111 26.64 18.31 -14.65
C VAL A 111 27.54 17.57 -15.65
N ASP A 112 27.28 16.28 -15.80
CA ASP A 112 27.75 15.44 -16.90
C ASP A 112 26.54 15.18 -17.81
N TRP A 113 26.51 15.84 -18.96
CA TRP A 113 25.42 15.71 -19.94
C TRP A 113 25.50 14.42 -20.75
N ASP A 114 26.70 13.83 -20.89
CA ASP A 114 26.92 12.61 -21.66
C ASP A 114 26.53 11.38 -20.83
N GLY A 115 26.87 11.40 -19.53
CA GLY A 115 26.45 10.40 -18.55
C GLY A 115 25.06 10.60 -17.95
N ASP A 116 24.37 11.70 -18.28
CA ASP A 116 23.07 12.11 -17.72
C ASP A 116 23.07 12.22 -16.18
N LEU A 117 24.11 12.82 -15.58
CA LEU A 117 24.24 13.01 -14.13
C LEU A 117 24.39 14.48 -13.74
N ALA A 118 23.80 14.87 -12.61
CA ALA A 118 23.97 16.18 -12.01
C ALA A 118 24.11 16.10 -10.49
N VAL A 119 25.02 16.91 -9.92
CA VAL A 119 25.20 17.07 -8.48
C VAL A 119 24.66 18.43 -8.05
N ILE A 120 23.82 18.43 -7.02
CA ILE A 120 23.20 19.61 -6.42
C ILE A 120 23.79 19.79 -5.01
N SER A 121 24.28 20.99 -4.71
CA SER A 121 24.59 21.42 -3.34
C SER A 121 23.33 21.99 -2.69
N VAL A 122 22.92 21.42 -1.57
CA VAL A 122 21.67 21.75 -0.87
C VAL A 122 21.84 21.47 0.62
N ASP A 123 21.11 22.15 1.49
CA ASP A 123 21.05 21.85 2.92
C ASP A 123 20.29 20.53 3.18
N THR A 124 21.01 19.45 3.47
CA THR A 124 20.50 18.06 3.56
C THR A 124 20.08 17.66 4.96
#